data_AF-A0A8C1WQK0-F1
#
_entry.id   AF-A0A8C1WQK0-F1
#
_cell.length_a   1.000
_cell.length_b   1.000
_cell.length_c   1.000
_cell.angle_alpha   90.00
_cell.angle_beta   90.00
_cell.angle_gamma   90.00
#
_symmetry.space_group_name_H-M   'P 1'
#
loop_
_entity.id
_entity.type
_entity.pdbx_description
1 polymer ?
#
loop_
_entity_poly.entity_id
_entity_poly.type
_entity_poly.pdbx_seq_one_letter_code
_entity_poly.pdbx_strand_id
1 'polypeptide(L)'
;VACGYTGPLTCERKEDILSAVVLHSSVRILPMLQQMCKGLELYGLHKMVKQNQPLFQPLFVPGCSLQPDADFLTMALLPVLSEVGSVKRQRESRIVNYLQDFIQSLEDEGNAEQDQITVSSFIQWLTGQGHVPITSAQREKFKIHIEFDRDCQLQYGKHNLCYPLVNACSCTVTLPTRHLGTYTEFLDIMRQAVSNSREFGRS
;
A
#
# COMPACT_ATOMS: atom_id res chain seq x y z
N VAL A 1 -17.29 31.45 -6.72
CA VAL A 1 -18.19 30.55 -5.97
C VAL A 1 -17.68 30.49 -4.54
N ALA A 2 -18.49 30.89 -3.56
CA ALA A 2 -18.14 30.70 -2.15
C ALA A 2 -18.34 29.22 -1.81
N CYS A 3 -17.27 28.43 -1.93
CA CYS A 3 -17.27 26.97 -1.75
C CYS A 3 -16.75 26.54 -0.36
N GLY A 4 -16.68 27.48 0.59
CA GLY A 4 -16.27 27.20 1.97
C GLY A 4 -17.49 27.02 2.88
N TYR A 5 -17.40 26.07 3.81
CA TYR A 5 -18.31 26.02 4.95
C TYR A 5 -18.06 27.23 5.85
N THR A 6 -19.10 28.01 6.12
CA THR A 6 -19.03 29.28 6.87
C THR A 6 -19.66 29.21 8.26
N GLY A 7 -20.21 28.05 8.63
CA GLY A 7 -20.73 27.81 9.97
C GLY A 7 -19.64 27.46 10.99
N PRO A 8 -19.97 27.37 12.29
CA PRO A 8 -19.05 26.85 13.29
C PRO A 8 -18.79 25.36 13.09
N LEU A 9 -17.57 24.92 13.42
CA LEU A 9 -17.12 23.53 13.30
C LEU A 9 -17.68 22.70 14.46
N THR A 10 -18.75 21.95 14.20
CA THR A 10 -19.40 21.08 15.20
C THR A 10 -19.59 19.67 14.64
N CYS A 11 -19.64 18.66 15.51
CA CYS A 11 -19.85 17.26 15.12
C CYS A 11 -21.19 17.06 14.38
N GLU A 12 -22.20 17.85 14.72
CA GLU A 12 -23.53 17.84 14.08
C GLU A 12 -23.49 18.23 12.59
N ARG A 13 -22.48 19.00 12.18
CA ARG A 13 -22.30 19.47 10.80
C ARG A 13 -21.13 18.82 10.07
N LYS A 14 -20.70 17.66 10.56
CA LYS A 14 -19.59 16.88 9.97
C LYS A 14 -19.78 16.68 8.46
N GLU A 15 -20.96 16.30 8.01
CA GLU A 15 -21.23 16.04 6.59
C GLU A 15 -21.14 17.30 5.72
N ASP A 16 -21.63 18.44 6.21
CA ASP A 16 -21.52 19.71 5.51
C ASP A 16 -20.06 20.17 5.40
N ILE A 17 -19.29 19.97 6.47
CA ILE A 17 -17.86 20.28 6.52
C ILE A 17 -17.09 19.38 5.54
N LEU A 18 -17.32 18.07 5.56
CA LEU A 18 -16.70 17.11 4.63
C LEU A 18 -17.07 17.43 3.17
N SER A 19 -18.35 17.69 2.91
CA SER A 19 -18.85 18.05 1.59
C SER A 19 -18.19 19.33 1.08
N ALA A 20 -18.02 20.35 1.92
CA ALA A 20 -17.31 21.57 1.55
C ALA A 20 -15.82 21.32 1.24
N VAL A 21 -15.14 20.46 2.00
CA VAL A 21 -13.74 20.08 1.74
C VAL A 21 -13.62 19.35 0.40
N VAL A 22 -14.46 18.34 0.15
CA VAL A 22 -14.48 17.56 -1.11
C VAL A 22 -14.85 18.46 -2.30
N LEU A 23 -15.83 19.34 -2.13
CA LEU A 23 -16.22 20.30 -3.16
C LEU A 23 -15.05 21.22 -3.48
N HIS A 24 -14.41 21.82 -2.47
CA HIS A 24 -13.28 22.71 -2.65
C HIS A 24 -12.09 22.05 -3.36
N SER A 25 -11.74 20.82 -3.02
CA SER A 25 -10.67 20.08 -3.72
C SER A 25 -11.08 19.72 -5.15
N SER A 26 -12.33 19.31 -5.37
CA SER A 26 -12.84 18.91 -6.69
C SER A 26 -12.99 20.08 -7.67
N VAL A 27 -13.53 21.23 -7.23
CA VAL A 27 -13.76 22.40 -8.10
C VAL A 27 -12.47 23.03 -8.62
N ARG A 28 -11.34 22.80 -7.95
CA ARG A 28 -10.03 23.27 -8.43
C ARG A 28 -9.56 22.49 -9.66
N ILE A 29 -9.86 21.19 -9.72
CA ILE A 29 -9.42 20.28 -10.79
C ILE A 29 -10.45 20.21 -11.92
N LEU A 30 -11.74 20.43 -11.62
CA LEU A 30 -12.85 20.31 -12.56
C LEU A 30 -12.68 21.11 -13.87
N PRO A 31 -12.25 22.39 -13.88
CA PRO A 31 -12.07 23.13 -15.12
C PRO A 31 -11.00 22.51 -16.03
N MET A 32 -9.92 21.99 -15.45
CA MET A 32 -8.84 21.32 -16.19
C MET A 32 -9.35 20.01 -16.81
N LEU A 33 -10.09 19.21 -16.04
CA LEU A 33 -10.70 17.98 -16.56
C LEU A 33 -11.72 18.26 -17.66
N GLN A 34 -12.55 19.31 -17.51
CA GLN A 34 -13.49 19.71 -18.56
C GLN A 34 -12.79 20.15 -19.84
N GLN A 35 -11.66 20.86 -19.74
CA GLN A 35 -10.86 21.21 -20.90
C GLN A 35 -10.25 19.96 -21.57
N MET A 36 -9.74 19.01 -20.79
CA MET A 36 -9.26 17.73 -21.32
C MET A 36 -10.37 16.97 -22.03
N CYS A 37 -11.57 16.88 -21.43
CA CYS A 37 -12.73 16.23 -22.06
C CYS A 37 -13.12 16.91 -23.38
N LYS A 38 -13.15 18.25 -23.44
CA LYS A 38 -13.41 18.99 -24.67
C LYS A 38 -12.35 18.71 -25.74
N GLY A 39 -11.07 18.67 -25.35
CA GLY A 39 -9.98 18.31 -26.25
C GLY A 39 -10.18 16.90 -26.83
N LEU A 40 -10.50 15.91 -26.00
CA LEU A 40 -10.80 14.54 -26.45
C LEU A 40 -12.05 14.46 -27.32
N GLU A 41 -13.05 15.31 -27.08
CA GLU A 41 -14.29 15.36 -27.86
C GLU A 41 -14.05 15.83 -29.30
N LEU A 42 -13.12 16.78 -29.51
CA LEU A 42 -12.74 17.24 -30.86
C LEU A 42 -12.22 16.11 -31.75
N TYR A 43 -11.64 15.07 -31.16
CA TYR A 43 -11.12 13.89 -31.87
C TYR A 43 -12.08 12.67 -31.78
N GLY A 44 -13.29 12.84 -31.25
CA GLY A 44 -14.26 11.75 -31.07
C GLY A 44 -13.89 10.74 -29.97
N LEU A 45 -12.77 10.94 -29.27
CA LEU A 45 -12.24 10.01 -28.27
C LEU A 45 -13.05 10.01 -26.97
N HIS A 46 -13.64 11.14 -26.57
CA HIS A 46 -14.39 11.25 -25.31
C HIS A 46 -15.53 10.22 -25.21
N LYS A 47 -16.28 10.00 -26.31
CA LYS A 47 -17.36 9.01 -26.35
C LYS A 47 -16.81 7.58 -26.30
N MET A 48 -15.71 7.31 -27.01
CA MET A 48 -15.08 5.98 -27.04
C MET A 48 -14.52 5.58 -25.67
N VAL A 49 -13.85 6.51 -24.98
CA VAL A 49 -13.30 6.28 -23.63
C VAL A 49 -14.42 5.97 -22.64
N LYS A 50 -15.54 6.69 -22.68
CA LYS A 50 -16.70 6.43 -21.81
C LYS A 50 -17.37 5.08 -22.08
N GLN A 51 -17.45 4.68 -23.34
CA GLN A 51 -18.11 3.43 -23.74
C GLN A 51 -17.25 2.19 -23.47
N ASN A 52 -15.92 2.34 -23.53
CA ASN A 52 -14.98 1.22 -23.48
C ASN A 52 -13.81 1.49 -22.52
N GLN A 53 -14.12 1.91 -21.29
CA GLN A 53 -13.11 2.34 -20.30
C GLN A 53 -11.94 1.34 -20.12
N PRO A 54 -12.16 0.00 -20.04
CA PRO A 54 -11.05 -0.95 -19.89
C PRO A 54 -10.09 -0.98 -21.08
N LEU A 55 -10.56 -0.76 -22.31
CA LEU A 55 -9.73 -0.75 -23.51
C LEU A 55 -8.85 0.51 -23.60
N PHE A 56 -9.36 1.64 -23.08
CA PHE A 56 -8.65 2.91 -23.12
C PHE A 56 -7.76 3.15 -21.90
N GLN A 57 -8.02 2.50 -20.77
CA GLN A 57 -7.25 2.66 -19.55
C GLN A 57 -5.72 2.50 -19.76
N PRO A 58 -5.22 1.49 -20.50
CA PRO A 58 -3.78 1.34 -20.74
C PRO A 58 -3.16 2.48 -21.57
N LEU A 59 -3.95 3.21 -22.36
CA LEU A 59 -3.46 4.33 -23.18
C LEU A 59 -3.22 5.60 -22.34
N PHE A 60 -3.96 5.76 -21.25
CA PHE A 60 -3.87 6.94 -20.37
C PHE A 60 -3.14 6.67 -19.05
N VAL A 61 -2.97 5.39 -18.69
CA VAL A 61 -2.29 4.98 -17.46
C VAL A 61 -1.03 4.21 -17.85
N PRO A 62 0.14 4.88 -17.90
CA PRO A 62 1.41 4.20 -18.12
C PRO A 62 1.61 3.10 -17.08
N GLY A 63 2.01 1.91 -17.53
CA GLY A 63 2.26 0.78 -16.63
C GLY A 63 1.02 -0.01 -16.20
N CYS A 64 -0.14 0.19 -16.84
CA CYS A 64 -1.35 -0.61 -16.59
C CYS A 64 -1.15 -2.13 -16.76
N SER A 65 -0.10 -2.57 -17.47
CA SER A 65 0.30 -3.97 -17.65
C SER A 65 1.45 -4.43 -16.74
N LEU A 66 2.07 -3.52 -15.96
CA LEU A 66 3.16 -3.84 -15.04
C LEU A 66 2.58 -4.17 -13.67
N GLN A 67 1.98 -5.35 -13.57
CA GLN A 67 1.66 -5.91 -12.25
C GLN A 67 2.97 -6.23 -11.54
N PRO A 68 3.13 -5.82 -10.27
CA PRO A 68 4.30 -6.21 -9.51
C PRO A 68 4.27 -7.72 -9.23
N ASP A 69 5.41 -8.37 -9.43
CA ASP A 69 5.67 -9.76 -9.09
C ASP A 69 6.45 -9.87 -7.76
N ALA A 70 6.55 -11.09 -7.25
CA ALA A 70 7.26 -11.44 -6.02
C ALA A 70 8.75 -11.06 -6.11
N ASP A 71 9.36 -11.26 -7.28
CA ASP A 71 10.76 -10.91 -7.55
C ASP A 71 11.00 -9.41 -7.39
N PHE A 72 10.16 -8.57 -8.01
CA PHE A 72 10.23 -7.13 -7.89
C PHE A 72 10.12 -6.69 -6.42
N LEU A 73 9.13 -7.22 -5.70
CA LEU A 73 8.94 -6.89 -4.29
C LEU A 73 10.14 -7.33 -3.44
N THR A 74 10.62 -8.55 -3.64
CA THR A 74 11.77 -9.10 -2.91
C THR A 74 13.04 -8.27 -3.13
N MET A 75 13.30 -7.83 -4.37
CA MET A 75 14.42 -6.93 -4.69
C MET A 75 14.26 -5.52 -4.12
N ALA A 76 13.03 -5.10 -3.82
CA ALA A 76 12.75 -3.81 -3.21
C ALA A 76 12.97 -3.81 -1.68
N LEU A 77 12.98 -4.98 -1.03
CA LEU A 77 13.19 -5.08 0.42
C LEU A 77 14.60 -4.61 0.80
N LEU A 78 14.68 -3.77 1.82
CA LEU A 78 15.92 -3.25 2.38
C LEU A 78 15.94 -3.44 3.90
N PRO A 79 16.34 -4.64 4.39
CA PRO A 79 16.37 -4.92 5.83
C PRO A 79 17.47 -4.16 6.56
N VAL A 80 17.10 -3.50 7.66
CA VAL A 80 18.02 -2.80 8.57
C VAL A 80 18.44 -3.76 9.68
N LEU A 81 19.40 -4.62 9.34
CA LEU A 81 19.88 -5.69 10.22
C LEU A 81 20.78 -5.17 11.35
N SER A 82 20.77 -5.93 12.45
CA SER A 82 21.74 -5.81 13.53
C SER A 82 23.17 -6.12 13.08
N GLU A 83 24.12 -5.88 13.99
CA GLU A 83 25.54 -6.17 13.81
C GLU A 83 25.81 -7.60 13.31
N VAL A 84 26.79 -7.72 12.42
CA VAL A 84 27.23 -8.99 11.84
C VAL A 84 27.65 -9.95 12.97
N GLY A 85 27.19 -11.19 12.91
CA GLY A 85 27.51 -12.23 13.90
C GLY A 85 26.66 -12.21 15.17
N SER A 86 25.81 -11.20 15.37
CA SER A 86 24.90 -11.17 16.53
C SER A 86 23.76 -12.19 16.42
N VAL A 87 23.31 -12.71 17.57
CA VAL A 87 22.11 -13.57 17.65
C VAL A 87 20.87 -12.80 17.16
N LYS A 88 20.82 -11.49 17.41
CA LYS A 88 19.76 -10.60 16.90
C LYS A 88 19.69 -10.65 15.38
N ARG A 89 20.82 -10.48 14.69
CA ARG A 89 20.88 -10.56 13.22
C ARG A 89 20.47 -11.93 12.69
N GLN A 90 20.85 -13.02 13.36
CA GLN A 90 20.42 -14.36 12.93
C GLN A 90 18.90 -14.53 13.00
N ARG A 91 18.24 -13.93 14.00
CA ARG A 91 16.79 -13.94 14.12
C ARG A 91 16.14 -13.05 13.06
N GLU A 92 16.63 -11.83 12.89
CA GLU A 92 16.14 -10.88 11.88
C GLU A 92 16.26 -11.46 10.45
N SER A 93 17.40 -12.08 10.13
CA SER A 93 17.62 -12.72 8.83
C SER A 93 16.65 -13.88 8.58
N ARG A 94 16.33 -14.67 9.62
CA ARG A 94 15.29 -15.71 9.53
C ARG A 94 13.91 -15.13 9.21
N ILE A 95 13.55 -14.01 9.86
CA ILE A 95 12.28 -13.33 9.60
C ILE A 95 12.25 -12.77 8.17
N VAL A 96 13.36 -12.24 7.66
CA VAL A 96 13.46 -11.81 6.25
C VAL A 96 13.23 -12.99 5.30
N ASN A 97 13.81 -14.16 5.59
CA ASN A 97 13.56 -15.36 4.77
C ASN A 97 12.08 -15.76 4.81
N TYR A 98 11.45 -15.75 6.00
CA TYR A 98 10.00 -16.00 6.11
C TYR A 98 9.17 -15.00 5.30
N LEU A 99 9.58 -13.73 5.28
CA LEU A 99 8.92 -12.71 4.46
C LEU A 99 9.08 -12.99 2.96
N GLN A 100 10.27 -13.39 2.51
CA GLN A 100 10.51 -13.77 1.12
C GLN A 100 9.69 -15.00 0.71
N ASP A 101 9.67 -16.03 1.55
CA ASP A 101 8.87 -17.25 1.34
C ASP A 101 7.38 -16.92 1.26
N PHE A 102 6.89 -16.03 2.14
CA PHE A 102 5.51 -15.55 2.11
C PHE A 102 5.19 -14.75 0.85
N ILE A 103 6.08 -13.84 0.42
CA ILE A 103 5.90 -13.07 -0.81
C ILE A 103 5.80 -13.99 -2.02
N GLN A 104 6.66 -15.01 -2.09
CA GLN A 104 6.63 -16.00 -3.16
C GLN A 104 5.32 -16.80 -3.16
N SER A 105 4.83 -17.19 -1.98
CA SER A 105 3.57 -17.94 -1.88
C SER A 105 2.36 -17.14 -2.37
N LEU A 106 2.40 -15.80 -2.36
CA LEU A 106 1.31 -14.95 -2.89
C LEU A 106 1.13 -15.09 -4.41
N GLU A 107 2.16 -15.53 -5.14
CA GLU A 107 2.05 -15.79 -6.58
C GLU A 107 1.53 -17.20 -6.87
N ASP A 108 2.00 -18.19 -6.10
CA ASP A 108 1.63 -19.58 -6.26
C ASP A 108 0.15 -19.85 -5.87
N GLU A 109 -0.37 -19.10 -4.89
CA GLU A 109 -1.75 -19.22 -4.39
C GLU A 109 -2.80 -18.51 -5.29
N GLY A 110 -2.37 -17.85 -6.38
CA GLY A 110 -3.16 -16.92 -7.20
C GLY A 110 -4.38 -17.45 -7.98
N ASN A 111 -4.85 -18.68 -7.74
CA ASN A 111 -5.97 -19.29 -8.48
C ASN A 111 -7.10 -19.87 -7.60
N ALA A 112 -7.06 -19.73 -6.27
CA ALA A 112 -8.12 -20.27 -5.40
C ALA A 112 -8.53 -19.28 -4.29
N GLU A 113 -9.75 -18.74 -4.43
CA GLU A 113 -10.55 -17.97 -3.46
C GLU A 113 -10.44 -16.43 -3.44
N GLN A 114 -11.57 -15.78 -3.12
CA GLN A 114 -11.85 -14.35 -3.25
C GLN A 114 -11.26 -13.46 -2.13
N ASP A 115 -10.70 -14.04 -1.07
CA ASP A 115 -10.09 -13.33 0.07
C ASP A 115 -8.55 -13.42 0.12
N GLN A 116 -7.92 -13.86 -0.98
CA GLN A 116 -6.48 -14.06 -1.08
C GLN A 116 -5.68 -12.73 -1.07
N ILE A 117 -4.48 -12.78 -0.49
CA ILE A 117 -3.55 -11.66 -0.51
C ILE A 117 -2.76 -11.71 -1.82
N THR A 118 -2.94 -10.73 -2.71
CA THR A 118 -2.13 -10.61 -3.94
C THR A 118 -0.85 -9.81 -3.66
N VAL A 119 0.20 -10.02 -4.47
CA VAL A 119 1.44 -9.21 -4.42
C VAL A 119 1.13 -7.71 -4.50
N SER A 120 0.30 -7.29 -5.45
CA SER A 120 -0.10 -5.88 -5.59
C SER A 120 -0.78 -5.33 -4.32
N SER A 121 -1.70 -6.09 -3.72
CA SER A 121 -2.38 -5.68 -2.49
C SER A 121 -1.42 -5.62 -1.28
N PHE A 122 -0.41 -6.48 -1.25
CA PHE A 122 0.60 -6.48 -0.19
C PHE A 122 1.57 -5.31 -0.33
N ILE A 123 1.99 -4.96 -1.55
CA ILE A 123 2.78 -3.74 -1.82
C ILE A 123 1.98 -2.49 -1.46
N GLN A 124 0.68 -2.47 -1.82
CA GLN A 124 -0.20 -1.37 -1.44
C GLN A 124 -0.29 -1.22 0.07
N TRP A 125 -0.39 -2.33 0.80
CA TRP A 125 -0.38 -2.30 2.25
C TRP A 125 0.93 -1.72 2.81
N LEU A 126 2.08 -2.17 2.30
CA LEU A 126 3.42 -1.72 2.74
C LEU A 126 3.72 -0.24 2.42
N THR A 127 3.23 0.26 1.28
CA THR A 127 3.75 1.52 0.68
C THR A 127 2.66 2.51 0.28
N GLY A 128 1.38 2.15 0.40
CA GLY A 128 0.26 2.94 -0.09
C GLY A 128 0.07 2.91 -1.62
N GLN A 129 1.01 2.34 -2.38
CA GLN A 129 0.93 2.18 -3.83
C GLN A 129 0.93 0.70 -4.22
N GLY A 130 -0.07 0.25 -4.97
CA GLY A 130 -0.15 -1.15 -5.45
C GLY A 130 0.51 -1.40 -6.81
N HIS A 131 1.17 -0.39 -7.39
CA HIS A 131 1.70 -0.44 -8.75
C HIS A 131 3.23 -0.30 -8.77
N VAL A 132 3.85 -0.86 -9.80
CA VAL A 132 5.28 -0.67 -10.07
C VAL A 132 5.52 0.79 -10.51
N PRO A 133 6.53 1.49 -9.96
CA PRO A 133 6.88 2.84 -10.43
C PRO A 133 7.15 2.87 -11.94
N ILE A 134 6.66 3.90 -12.62
CA ILE A 134 6.62 3.92 -14.10
C ILE A 134 8.05 3.94 -14.69
N THR A 135 8.92 4.82 -14.16
CA THR A 135 10.26 5.03 -14.73
C THR A 135 11.31 4.14 -14.08
N SER A 136 12.33 3.73 -14.84
CA SER A 136 13.44 2.91 -14.33
C SER A 136 14.16 3.57 -13.15
N ALA A 137 14.39 4.88 -13.21
CA ALA A 137 15.01 5.65 -12.13
C ALA A 137 14.18 5.66 -10.84
N GLN A 138 12.84 5.63 -10.95
CA GLN A 138 11.97 5.48 -9.77
C GLN A 138 12.01 4.05 -9.23
N ARG A 139 12.05 3.03 -10.11
CA ARG A 139 12.16 1.63 -9.70
C ARG A 139 13.46 1.34 -8.95
N GLU A 140 14.58 1.88 -9.41
CA GLU A 140 15.88 1.74 -8.73
C GLU A 140 15.87 2.32 -7.32
N LYS A 141 15.16 3.44 -7.13
CA LYS A 141 15.01 4.13 -5.84
C LYS A 141 13.91 3.55 -4.96
N PHE A 142 13.05 2.69 -5.50
CA PHE A 142 11.95 2.10 -4.77
C PHE A 142 12.49 1.05 -3.80
N LYS A 143 12.53 1.42 -2.51
CA LYS A 143 13.00 0.56 -1.43
C LYS A 143 12.00 0.55 -0.29
N ILE A 144 11.79 -0.64 0.27
CA ILE A 144 10.94 -0.87 1.42
C ILE A 144 11.84 -1.20 2.60
N HIS A 145 11.92 -0.29 3.56
CA HIS A 145 12.76 -0.46 4.74
C HIS A 145 12.12 -1.46 5.70
N ILE A 146 12.86 -2.51 6.07
CA ILE A 146 12.42 -3.50 7.05
C ILE A 146 13.17 -3.26 8.35
N GLU A 147 12.46 -2.75 9.35
CA GLU A 147 12.96 -2.52 10.70
C GLU A 147 12.47 -3.63 11.63
N PHE A 148 13.12 -3.75 12.79
CA PHE A 148 12.90 -4.85 13.71
C PHE A 148 12.68 -4.31 15.12
N ASP A 149 11.48 -4.54 15.67
CA ASP A 149 11.23 -4.33 17.08
C ASP A 149 11.76 -5.54 17.87
N ARG A 150 12.81 -5.28 18.63
CA ARG A 150 13.57 -6.26 19.40
C ARG A 150 13.08 -6.35 20.85
N ASP A 151 12.44 -5.30 21.33
CA ASP A 151 12.25 -5.03 22.76
C ASP A 151 10.83 -4.51 23.05
N CYS A 152 9.83 -4.97 22.29
CA CYS A 152 8.40 -4.71 22.51
C CYS A 152 7.97 -4.82 23.99
N GLN A 153 8.60 -5.70 24.79
CA GLN A 153 8.27 -5.83 26.21
C GLN A 153 8.71 -4.64 27.07
N LEU A 154 9.79 -3.94 26.69
CA LEU A 154 10.21 -2.72 27.38
C LEU A 154 9.22 -1.58 27.12
N GLN A 155 8.62 -1.55 25.92
CA GLN A 155 7.68 -0.51 25.53
C GLN A 155 6.25 -0.77 26.03
N TYR A 156 5.78 -2.01 25.92
CA TYR A 156 4.37 -2.38 26.16
C TYR A 156 4.15 -3.28 27.38
N GLY A 157 5.21 -3.64 28.11
CA GLY A 157 5.13 -4.58 29.23
C GLY A 157 4.86 -6.02 28.78
N LYS A 158 4.30 -6.84 29.68
CA LYS A 158 4.00 -8.25 29.38
C LYS A 158 2.79 -8.36 28.45
N HIS A 159 3.01 -8.94 27.27
CA HIS A 159 1.99 -9.20 26.26
C HIS A 159 2.32 -10.51 25.52
N ASN A 160 1.34 -11.03 24.77
CA ASN A 160 1.44 -12.32 24.08
C ASN A 160 1.60 -12.17 22.56
N LEU A 161 1.36 -10.98 22.01
CA LEU A 161 1.35 -10.75 20.57
C LEU A 161 1.68 -9.30 20.24
N CYS A 162 2.39 -9.07 19.13
CA CYS A 162 2.46 -7.78 18.46
C CYS A 162 2.21 -7.99 16.97
N TYR A 163 1.63 -6.98 16.33
CA TYR A 163 1.51 -6.93 14.87
C TYR A 163 2.60 -6.04 14.26
N PRO A 164 2.91 -6.25 12.97
CA PRO A 164 3.76 -5.33 12.22
C PRO A 164 3.19 -3.90 12.24
N LEU A 165 4.09 -2.93 12.27
CA LEU A 165 3.74 -1.51 12.10
C LEU A 165 4.16 -1.06 10.72
N VAL A 166 3.24 -0.49 9.95
CA VAL A 166 3.52 0.00 8.59
C VAL A 166 3.41 1.52 8.55
N ASN A 167 4.43 2.15 8.00
CA ASN A 167 4.44 3.56 7.61
C ASN A 167 4.57 3.66 6.09
N ALA A 168 3.44 3.77 5.41
CA ALA A 168 3.39 3.89 3.96
C ALA A 168 4.11 5.14 3.44
N CYS A 169 4.11 6.25 4.20
CA CYS A 169 4.76 7.50 3.78
C CYS A 169 6.28 7.39 3.70
N SER A 170 6.90 6.59 4.58
CA SER A 170 8.34 6.32 4.58
C SER A 170 8.71 4.97 3.95
N CYS A 171 7.74 4.24 3.39
CA CYS A 171 7.91 2.87 2.90
C CYS A 171 8.61 1.98 3.93
N THR A 172 8.19 2.03 5.19
CA THR A 172 8.83 1.30 6.30
C THR A 172 7.86 0.34 6.94
N VAL A 173 8.29 -0.90 7.18
CA VAL A 173 7.58 -1.85 8.05
C VAL A 173 8.49 -2.27 9.20
N THR A 174 7.95 -2.23 10.42
CA THR A 174 8.63 -2.70 11.62
C THR A 174 8.05 -4.06 12.03
N LEU A 175 8.91 -5.08 12.07
CA LEU A 175 8.53 -6.45 12.38
C LEU A 175 8.84 -6.80 13.85
N PRO A 176 7.87 -7.31 14.63
CA PRO A 176 8.08 -7.66 16.03
C PRO A 176 8.82 -8.99 16.16
N THR A 177 10.14 -8.92 16.27
CA THR A 177 11.00 -10.10 16.20
C THR A 177 10.63 -11.18 17.20
N ARG A 178 10.20 -10.79 18.41
CA ARG A 178 9.89 -11.69 19.52
C ARG A 178 8.76 -12.70 19.20
N HIS A 179 7.80 -12.31 18.38
CA HIS A 179 6.58 -13.09 18.11
C HIS A 179 6.58 -13.75 16.73
N LEU A 180 7.67 -13.59 15.97
CA LEU A 180 7.89 -14.19 14.66
C LEU A 180 8.97 -15.28 14.77
N GLY A 181 8.81 -16.21 15.71
CA GLY A 181 9.82 -17.23 16.03
C GLY A 181 9.84 -18.38 15.03
N THR A 182 8.69 -18.71 14.46
CA THR A 182 8.48 -19.77 13.48
C THR A 182 7.78 -19.24 12.24
N TYR A 183 7.86 -19.98 11.13
CA TYR A 183 7.18 -19.61 9.89
C TYR A 183 5.66 -19.58 10.05
N THR A 184 5.07 -20.51 10.81
CA THR A 184 3.63 -20.54 11.07
C THR A 184 3.15 -19.30 11.84
N GLU A 185 3.85 -18.92 12.91
CA GLU A 185 3.54 -17.68 13.65
C GLU A 185 3.66 -16.46 12.74
N PHE A 186 4.69 -16.43 11.89
CA PHE A 186 4.88 -15.37 10.91
C PHE A 186 3.70 -15.26 9.94
N LEU A 187 3.28 -16.38 9.34
CA LEU A 187 2.15 -16.41 8.41
C LEU A 187 0.85 -15.93 9.05
N ASP A 188 0.53 -16.44 10.23
CA ASP A 188 -0.70 -16.09 10.93
C ASP A 188 -0.75 -14.60 11.25
N ILE A 189 0.35 -14.04 11.76
CA ILE A 189 0.46 -12.63 12.11
C ILE A 189 0.38 -11.74 10.86
N MET A 190 1.11 -12.09 9.79
CA MET A 190 1.13 -11.30 8.56
C MET A 190 -0.22 -11.31 7.86
N ARG A 191 -0.85 -12.48 7.72
CA ARG A 191 -2.19 -12.60 7.10
C ARG A 191 -3.22 -11.80 7.89
N GLN A 192 -3.25 -11.93 9.22
CA GLN A 192 -4.15 -11.13 10.06
C GLN A 192 -3.87 -9.63 9.95
N ALA A 193 -2.61 -9.21 10.01
CA ALA A 193 -2.25 -7.80 9.93
C ALA A 193 -2.72 -7.19 8.61
N VAL A 194 -2.40 -7.84 7.49
CA VAL A 194 -2.78 -7.39 6.16
C VAL A 194 -4.30 -7.38 6.01
N SER A 195 -5.00 -8.47 6.34
CA SER A 195 -6.45 -8.55 6.19
C SER A 195 -7.20 -7.51 7.04
N ASN A 196 -6.80 -7.31 8.29
CA ASN A 196 -7.49 -6.40 9.21
C ASN A 196 -7.19 -4.91 8.97
N SER A 197 -6.16 -4.59 8.17
CA SER A 197 -5.77 -3.21 7.88
C SER A 197 -5.83 -2.85 6.40
N ARG A 198 -6.36 -3.75 5.56
CA ARG A 198 -6.73 -3.48 4.15
C ARG A 198 -7.73 -2.34 4.00
N GLU A 199 -8.56 -2.09 5.00
CA GLU A 199 -9.59 -1.04 4.99
C GLU A 199 -9.00 0.37 5.24
N PHE A 200 -8.16 0.84 4.32
CA PHE A 200 -8.00 2.29 4.08
C PHE A 200 -8.88 2.76 2.90
N GLY A 201 -9.74 1.88 2.37
CA GLY A 201 -10.63 2.13 1.24
C GLY A 201 -12.09 2.30 1.64
N ARG A 202 -12.54 3.55 1.71
CA ARG A 202 -13.94 4.02 1.61
C ARG A 202 -14.94 3.49 2.66
N SER A 203 -15.04 4.22 3.77
CA SER A 203 -16.36 4.53 4.36
C SER A 203 -16.90 5.82 3.74
#